data_AF-A0AAW5RMX6-F1
#
_entry.id   AF-A0AAW5RMX6-F1
#
_cell.length_a   1.000
_cell.length_b   1.000
_cell.length_c   1.000
_cell.angle_alpha   90.00
_cell.angle_beta   90.00
_cell.angle_gamma   90.00
#
_symmetry.space_group_name_H-M   'P 1'
#
loop_
_entity.id
_entity.type
_entity.pdbx_description
1 polymer ?
#
loop_
_entity_poly.entity_id
_entity_poly.type
_entity_poly.pdbx_seq_one_letter_code
_entity_poly.pdbx_strand_id
1 'polypeptide(L)'
;MNHSPFSRVIDNGHLILRLLNRGELDLADIEIDKYLGSLEDMFSGIKPETNLNTEERQILEQFKDIFTLIEEQKSSVESELLQFAKAGRATKRYKSNAG
;
A
#
# COMPACT_ATOMS: atom_id res chain seq x y z
N MET A 1 -17.02 21.49 10.18
CA MET A 1 -16.63 20.93 11.49
C MET A 1 -15.11 20.85 11.49
N ASN A 2 -14.42 21.36 12.52
CA ASN A 2 -12.97 21.22 12.61
C ASN A 2 -12.65 19.76 12.91
N HIS A 3 -12.17 19.03 11.92
CA HIS A 3 -11.64 17.69 12.13
C HIS A 3 -10.29 17.81 12.85
N SER A 4 -10.12 17.06 13.94
CA SER A 4 -8.82 16.88 14.57
C SER A 4 -7.80 16.44 13.52
N PRO A 5 -6.52 16.88 13.58
CA PRO A 5 -5.47 16.41 12.67
C PRO A 5 -5.43 14.89 12.54
N PHE A 6 -5.70 14.17 13.64
CA PHE A 6 -5.81 12.70 13.67
C PHE A 6 -6.96 12.16 12.81
N SER A 7 -8.15 12.77 12.88
CA SER A 7 -9.31 12.35 12.07
C SER A 7 -9.00 12.46 10.58
N ARG A 8 -8.31 13.52 10.16
CA ARG A 8 -7.94 13.70 8.75
C ARG A 8 -6.97 12.63 8.27
N VAL A 9 -5.97 12.27 9.08
CA VAL A 9 -5.02 11.20 8.75
C VAL A 9 -5.74 9.86 8.64
N ILE A 10 -6.62 9.55 9.59
CA ILE A 10 -7.43 8.32 9.58
C ILE A 10 -8.31 8.24 8.33
N ASP A 11 -8.96 9.35 7.95
CA ASP A 11 -9.81 9.41 6.76
C ASP A 11 -9.00 9.20 5.47
N ASN A 12 -7.79 9.77 5.41
CA ASN A 12 -6.87 9.55 4.29
C ASN A 12 -6.45 8.07 4.18
N GLY A 13 -6.14 7.41 5.31
CA GLY A 13 -5.79 5.99 5.27
C GLY A 13 -6.96 5.10 4.84
N HIS A 14 -8.20 5.43 5.23
CA HIS A 14 -9.39 4.73 4.70
C HIS A 14 -9.58 4.93 3.20
N LEU A 15 -9.30 6.14 2.69
CA LEU A 15 -9.32 6.42 1.25
C LEU A 15 -8.28 5.57 0.52
N ILE A 16 -7.04 5.52 1.01
CA ILE A 16 -5.95 4.71 0.43
C ILE A 16 -6.36 3.24 0.37
N LEU A 17 -6.84 2.66 1.47
CA LEU A 17 -7.30 1.27 1.50
C LEU A 17 -8.40 1.01 0.46
N ARG A 18 -9.32 1.95 0.26
CA ARG A 18 -10.37 1.82 -0.76
C ARG A 18 -9.81 1.87 -2.18
N LEU A 19 -8.86 2.76 -2.45
CA LEU A 19 -8.21 2.89 -3.76
C LEU A 19 -7.42 1.62 -4.10
N LEU A 20 -6.61 1.13 -3.15
CA LEU A 20 -5.85 -0.11 -3.30
C LEU A 20 -6.76 -1.32 -3.56
N ASN A 21 -7.85 -1.45 -2.81
CA ASN A 21 -8.82 -2.54 -3.02
C ASN A 21 -9.55 -2.47 -4.38
N ARG A 22 -9.62 -1.29 -5.01
CA ARG A 22 -10.21 -1.12 -6.34
C ARG A 22 -9.18 -1.21 -7.47
N GLY A 23 -7.89 -1.33 -7.15
CA GLY A 23 -6.81 -1.28 -8.13
C GLY A 23 -6.61 0.12 -8.74
N GLU A 24 -7.10 1.18 -8.10
CA GLU A 24 -6.90 2.57 -8.52
C GLU A 24 -5.50 3.06 -8.11
N LEU A 25 -4.46 2.40 -8.61
CA LEU A 25 -3.07 2.51 -8.11
C LEU A 25 -2.49 3.92 -8.26
N ASP A 26 -2.73 4.60 -9.38
CA ASP A 26 -2.23 5.97 -9.63
C ASP A 26 -2.78 6.97 -8.60
N LEU A 27 -4.05 6.81 -8.21
CA LEU A 27 -4.68 7.65 -7.19
C LEU A 27 -4.21 7.25 -5.80
N ALA A 28 -4.04 5.94 -5.54
CA ALA A 28 -3.54 5.45 -4.27
C ALA A 28 -2.13 5.99 -3.99
N ASP A 29 -1.25 6.01 -4.99
CA ASP A 29 0.13 6.51 -4.90
C ASP A 29 0.18 7.97 -4.45
N ILE A 30 -0.61 8.83 -5.11
CA ILE A 30 -0.73 10.26 -4.76
C ILE A 30 -1.21 10.46 -3.32
N GLU A 31 -2.17 9.66 -2.86
CA GLU A 31 -2.69 9.77 -1.49
C GLU A 31 -1.73 9.17 -0.45
N ILE A 32 -1.00 8.12 -0.79
CA ILE A 32 0.05 7.52 0.05
C ILE A 32 1.14 8.54 0.33
N ASP A 33 1.64 9.27 -0.66
CA ASP A 33 2.67 10.28 -0.46
C ASP A 33 2.24 11.36 0.56
N LYS A 34 1.00 11.85 0.44
CA LYS A 34 0.43 12.82 1.39
C LYS A 34 0.27 12.24 2.79
N TYR A 35 -0.17 10.98 2.85
CA TYR A 35 -0.36 10.26 4.11
C TYR A 35 0.98 10.05 4.83
N LEU A 36 2.02 9.62 4.12
CA LEU A 36 3.37 9.43 4.67
C LEU A 36 3.95 10.74 5.21
N GLY A 37 3.81 11.86 4.48
CA GLY A 37 4.22 13.17 5.01
C GLY A 37 3.48 13.54 6.30
N SER A 38 2.17 13.24 6.38
CA SER A 38 1.38 13.49 7.59
C SER A 38 1.82 12.60 8.77
N LEU A 39 2.22 11.35 8.49
CA LEU A 39 2.77 10.46 9.51
C LEU A 39 4.12 10.95 10.01
N GLU A 40 5.01 11.38 9.11
CA GLU A 40 6.32 11.93 9.48
C GLU A 40 6.15 13.13 10.40
N ASP A 41 5.30 14.10 10.02
CA ASP A 41 5.01 15.27 10.85
C ASP A 41 4.47 14.87 12.24
N MET A 42 3.53 13.92 12.29
CA MET A 42 2.87 13.51 13.52
C MET A 42 3.79 12.73 14.47
N PHE A 43 4.65 11.86 13.94
CA PHE A 43 5.51 10.97 14.73
C PHE A 43 6.94 11.49 14.90
N SER A 44 7.37 12.53 14.17
CA SER A 44 8.74 13.09 14.23
C SER A 44 9.21 13.47 15.65
N GLY A 45 8.30 13.90 16.51
CA GLY A 45 8.58 14.29 17.89
C GLY A 45 8.46 13.18 18.93
N ILE A 46 7.99 12.00 18.53
CA ILE A 46 7.69 10.89 19.46
C ILE A 46 8.98 10.09 19.70
N LYS A 47 9.39 10.00 20.98
CA LYS A 47 10.55 9.19 21.35
C LYS A 47 10.21 7.70 21.23
N PRO A 48 11.20 6.84 20.89
CA PRO A 48 11.05 5.40 21.02
C PRO A 48 10.51 5.02 22.40
N GLU A 49 9.66 3.99 22.46
CA GLU A 49 9.04 3.47 23.71
C GLU A 49 8.05 4.43 24.40
N THR A 50 7.67 5.54 23.75
CA THR A 50 6.58 6.38 24.24
C THR A 50 5.26 5.63 24.17
N ASN A 51 4.48 5.66 25.26
CA ASN A 51 3.12 5.15 25.26
C ASN A 51 2.24 6.01 24.35
N LEU A 52 1.93 5.46 23.17
CA LEU A 52 1.02 6.09 22.22
C LEU A 52 -0.40 6.16 22.77
N ASN A 53 -1.07 7.28 22.48
CA ASN A 53 -2.49 7.44 22.76
C ASN A 53 -3.34 6.58 21.79
N THR A 54 -4.66 6.53 22.02
CA THR A 54 -5.57 5.70 21.22
C THR A 54 -5.55 6.05 19.73
N GLU A 55 -5.51 7.33 19.40
CA GLU A 55 -5.57 7.82 18.02
C GLU A 55 -4.25 7.54 17.27
N GLU A 56 -3.12 7.76 17.93
CA GLU A 56 -1.79 7.41 17.41
C GLU A 56 -1.66 5.90 17.16
N ARG A 57 -2.16 5.06 18.09
CA ARG A 57 -2.18 3.60 17.88
C ARG A 57 -3.05 3.23 16.69
N GLN A 58 -4.23 3.82 16.57
CA GLN A 58 -5.13 3.55 15.45
C GLN A 58 -4.48 3.88 14.10
N ILE A 59 -3.78 5.02 14.02
CA ILE A 59 -3.06 5.42 12.80
C ILE A 59 -1.93 4.44 12.47
N LEU A 60 -1.18 3.97 13.48
CA LEU A 60 -0.14 2.96 13.24
C LEU A 60 -0.70 1.62 12.77
N GLU A 61 -1.81 1.14 13.35
CA GLU A 61 -2.45 -0.08 12.87
C GLU A 61 -2.95 0.10 11.43
N GLN A 62 -3.56 1.24 11.11
CA GLN A 62 -3.98 1.54 9.74
C GLN A 62 -2.78 1.59 8.76
N PHE A 63 -1.64 2.15 9.17
CA PHE A 63 -0.42 2.11 8.37
C PHE A 63 0.06 0.67 8.12
N LYS A 64 0.02 -0.21 9.12
CA LYS A 64 0.37 -1.62 8.97
C LYS A 64 -0.58 -2.36 8.02
N ASP A 65 -1.87 -2.06 8.08
CA ASP A 65 -2.87 -2.64 7.17
C ASP A 65 -2.60 -2.24 5.71
N ILE A 66 -2.33 -0.94 5.47
CA ILE A 66 -1.96 -0.42 4.15
C ILE A 66 -0.69 -1.11 3.65
N PHE A 67 0.35 -1.17 4.48
CA PHE A 67 1.63 -1.78 4.13
C PHE A 67 1.47 -3.27 3.78
N THR A 68 0.69 -4.01 4.59
CA THR A 68 0.43 -5.43 4.37
C THR A 68 -0.28 -5.66 3.04
N LEU A 69 -1.31 -4.87 2.75
CA LEU A 69 -2.06 -4.96 1.48
C LEU A 69 -1.16 -4.70 0.27
N ILE A 70 -0.25 -3.71 0.35
CA ILE A 70 0.69 -3.41 -0.73
C ILE A 70 1.65 -4.59 -0.97
N GLU A 71 2.20 -5.20 0.10
CA GLU A 71 3.09 -6.36 -0.04
C GLU A 71 2.36 -7.59 -0.61
N GLU A 72 1.11 -7.82 -0.22
CA GLU A 72 0.27 -8.88 -0.80
C GLU A 72 0.03 -8.66 -2.29
N GLN A 73 -0.34 -7.44 -2.70
CA GLN A 73 -0.55 -7.08 -4.10
C GLN A 73 0.72 -7.23 -4.93
N LYS A 74 1.86 -6.79 -4.41
CA LYS A 74 3.18 -6.96 -5.05
C LYS A 74 3.52 -8.44 -5.28
N SER A 75 3.37 -9.27 -4.25
CA SER A 75 3.61 -10.72 -4.34
C SER A 75 2.71 -11.38 -5.38
N SER A 76 1.45 -10.93 -5.49
CA SER A 76 0.52 -11.39 -6.54
C SER A 76 1.02 -11.03 -7.93
N VAL A 77 1.39 -9.76 -8.16
CA VAL A 77 1.90 -9.29 -9.45
C VAL A 77 3.18 -10.02 -9.88
N GLU A 78 4.12 -10.21 -8.95
CA GLU A 78 5.35 -10.98 -9.23
C GLU A 78 5.03 -12.43 -9.64
N SER A 79 4.05 -13.05 -8.99
CA SER A 79 3.60 -14.40 -9.31
C SER A 79 2.97 -14.47 -10.71
N GLU A 80 2.12 -13.51 -11.08
CA GLU A 80 1.52 -13.41 -12.42
C GLU A 80 2.58 -13.20 -13.52
N LEU A 81 3.52 -12.27 -13.30
CA LEU A 81 4.62 -12.03 -14.24
C LEU A 81 5.47 -13.28 -14.46
N LEU A 82 5.73 -14.06 -13.42
CA LEU A 82 6.44 -15.34 -13.53
C LEU A 82 5.66 -16.35 -14.39
N GLN A 83 4.33 -16.40 -14.26
CA GLN A 83 3.48 -17.26 -15.08
C GLN A 83 3.52 -16.82 -16.55
N PHE A 84 3.41 -15.52 -16.84
CA PHE A 84 3.53 -15.00 -18.20
C PHE A 84 4.90 -15.29 -18.82
N ALA A 85 5.98 -15.16 -18.05
CA ALA A 85 7.33 -15.49 -18.51
C ALA A 85 7.47 -16.99 -18.86
N LYS A 86 6.86 -17.88 -18.07
CA LYS A 86 6.81 -19.32 -18.36
C LYS A 86 6.03 -19.59 -19.66
N ALA A 87 4.87 -18.96 -19.83
CA ALA A 87 4.06 -19.08 -21.05
C ALA A 87 4.83 -18.60 -22.29
N GLY A 88 5.48 -17.43 -22.23
CA GLY A 88 6.30 -16.90 -23.32
C GLY A 88 7.45 -17.83 -23.73
N ARG A 89 8.13 -18.45 -22.75
CA ARG A 89 9.15 -19.48 -23.03
C ARG A 89 8.57 -20.73 -23.70
N ALA A 90 7.40 -21.19 -23.27
CA ALA A 90 6.73 -22.34 -23.88
C ALA A 90 6.31 -22.04 -25.33
N THR A 91 5.72 -20.87 -25.60
CA THR A 91 5.36 -20.43 -26.95
C THR A 91 6.59 -20.35 -27.87
N LYS A 92 7.72 -19.82 -27.37
CA LYS A 92 8.97 -19.77 -28.13
C LYS A 92 9.46 -21.17 -28.52
N ARG A 93 9.40 -22.14 -27.60
CA ARG A 93 9.75 -23.55 -27.89
C ARG A 93 8.81 -24.19 -28.91
N TYR A 94 7.50 -23.97 -28.78
CA TYR A 94 6.52 -24.49 -29.73
C TYR A 94 6.76 -23.95 -31.15
N LYS A 95 6.94 -22.63 -31.29
CA LYS A 95 7.29 -22.02 -32.59
C LYS A 95 8.60 -22.54 -33.18
N SER A 96 9.60 -22.81 -32.35
CA SER A 96 10.90 -23.33 -32.79
C SER A 96 10.86 -24.80 -33.23
N ASN A 97 9.86 -25.58 -32.81
CA ASN A 97 9.73 -27.01 -33.11
C ASN A 97 8.62 -27.32 -34.12
N ALA A 98 7.79 -26.33 -34.46
CA ALA A 98 6.75 -26.42 -35.48
C ALA A 98 7.21 -25.92 -36.86
N GLY A 99 8.52 -25.70 -37.03
CA GLY A 99 9.18 -25.37 -38.29
C GLY A 99 10.07 -26.51 -38.76
#